data_AF-A0A945C6Z2-F1
#
_entry.id   AF-A0A945C6Z2-F1
#
_cell.length_a   1.000
_cell.length_b   1.000
_cell.length_c   1.000
_cell.angle_alpha   90.00
_cell.angle_beta   90.00
_cell.angle_gamma   90.00
#
_symmetry.space_group_name_H-M   'P 1'
#
loop_
_entity.id
_entity.type
_entity.pdbx_description
1 polymer ?
#
loop_
_entity_poly.entity_id
_entity_poly.type
_entity_poly.pdbx_seq_one_letter_code
_entity_poly.pdbx_strand_id
1 'polypeptide(L)'
;MNNQTPPQKSQDLASQALDESQQSDQFAETLQSLEKVIERNANKLDEFKEELKNHRQMLKNYFENDVQLAEVEEQAIESKNKVKERKSGLQLEPQVVDLQIKIKELREREKETQESLSNHLVNHYRMTNSTSFDTSDGDQWEYRVQAKIKAKPKRS
;
A
#
# COMPACT_ATOMS: atom_id res chain seq x y z
N MET A 1 59.15 -73.81 21.76
CA MET A 1 59.13 -72.36 21.50
C MET A 1 57.89 -72.10 20.66
N ASN A 2 56.88 -71.47 21.26
CA ASN A 2 56.43 -70.08 20.93
C ASN A 2 55.76 -70.01 19.55
N ASN A 3 54.60 -69.38 19.34
CA ASN A 3 53.96 -68.32 20.12
C ASN A 3 52.44 -68.33 19.85
N GLN A 4 51.71 -67.94 20.89
CA GLN A 4 50.33 -67.50 20.86
C GLN A 4 50.17 -66.19 20.06
N THR A 5 48.98 -65.98 19.50
CA THR A 5 48.35 -64.64 19.51
C THR A 5 46.83 -64.82 19.70
N PRO A 6 46.18 -64.18 20.70
CA PRO A 6 44.75 -64.32 20.98
C PRO A 6 43.88 -63.25 20.26
N PRO A 7 42.54 -63.39 20.29
CA PRO A 7 41.58 -62.57 19.56
C PRO A 7 41.16 -61.34 20.39
N GLN A 8 41.49 -60.13 19.95
CA GLN A 8 41.07 -58.89 20.64
C GLN A 8 39.93 -58.12 19.96
N LYS A 9 39.42 -58.57 18.81
CA LYS A 9 38.49 -57.75 18.01
C LYS A 9 37.01 -57.83 18.42
N SER A 10 36.61 -58.80 19.25
CA SER A 10 35.20 -59.12 19.52
C SER A 10 34.63 -58.49 20.79
N GLN A 11 35.45 -58.12 21.78
CA GLN A 11 34.96 -57.52 23.03
C GLN A 11 34.62 -56.03 22.89
N ASP A 12 35.36 -55.26 22.09
CA ASP A 12 35.09 -53.83 21.88
C ASP A 12 33.76 -53.56 21.13
N LEU A 13 33.37 -54.45 20.21
CA LEU A 13 32.14 -54.33 19.41
C LEU A 13 30.87 -54.50 20.24
N ALA A 14 30.90 -55.35 21.28
CA ALA A 14 29.74 -55.62 22.13
C ALA A 14 29.48 -54.47 23.12
N SER A 15 30.53 -53.85 23.66
CA SER A 15 30.43 -52.66 24.51
C SER A 15 29.96 -51.43 23.75
N GLN A 16 30.41 -51.24 22.50
CA GLN A 16 29.92 -50.14 21.65
C GLN A 16 28.44 -50.32 21.26
N ALA A 17 28.02 -51.53 20.91
CA ALA A 17 26.62 -51.80 20.55
C ALA A 17 25.63 -51.59 21.72
N LEU A 18 26.06 -51.82 22.97
CA LEU A 18 25.23 -51.58 24.15
C LEU A 18 25.07 -50.09 24.45
N ASP A 19 26.15 -49.31 24.36
CA ASP A 19 26.15 -47.86 24.58
C ASP A 19 25.35 -47.13 23.49
N GLU A 20 25.46 -47.56 22.23
CA GLU A 20 24.62 -47.08 21.12
C GLU A 20 23.13 -47.39 21.33
N SER A 21 22.78 -48.57 21.87
CA SER A 21 21.38 -48.91 22.16
C SER A 21 20.78 -48.07 23.30
N GLN A 22 21.55 -47.82 24.37
CA GLN A 22 21.10 -46.99 25.49
C GLN A 22 20.96 -45.52 25.11
N GLN A 23 21.85 -45.00 24.28
CA GLN A 23 21.72 -43.65 23.71
C GLN A 23 20.51 -43.54 22.76
N SER A 24 20.25 -44.58 21.96
CA SER A 24 19.07 -44.67 21.11
C SER A 24 17.77 -44.65 21.94
N ASP A 25 17.71 -45.40 23.04
CA ASP A 25 16.54 -45.46 23.91
C ASP A 25 16.28 -44.12 24.62
N GLN A 26 17.32 -43.47 25.18
CA GLN A 26 17.19 -42.14 25.78
C GLN A 26 16.77 -41.07 24.77
N PHE A 27 17.29 -41.15 23.55
CA PHE A 27 16.89 -40.26 22.46
C PHE A 27 15.42 -40.45 22.09
N ALA A 28 14.96 -41.70 21.99
CA ALA A 28 13.56 -42.03 21.70
C ALA A 28 12.61 -41.52 22.80
N GLU A 29 12.96 -41.68 24.08
CA GLU A 29 12.18 -41.14 25.21
C GLU A 29 12.11 -39.61 25.20
N THR A 30 13.24 -38.95 24.91
CA THR A 30 13.31 -37.49 24.79
C THR A 30 12.45 -36.98 23.63
N LEU A 31 12.50 -37.66 22.49
CA LEU A 31 11.69 -37.34 21.31
C LEU A 31 10.20 -37.48 21.61
N GLN A 32 9.77 -38.58 22.24
CA GLN A 32 8.36 -38.77 22.62
C GLN A 32 7.87 -37.72 23.62
N SER A 33 8.71 -37.30 24.57
CA SER A 33 8.39 -36.22 25.50
C SER A 33 8.18 -34.89 24.76
N LEU A 34 9.07 -34.56 23.83
CA LEU A 34 8.97 -33.37 23.00
C LEU A 34 7.72 -33.39 22.12
N GLU A 35 7.42 -34.51 21.47
CA GLU A 35 6.21 -34.70 20.66
C GLU A 35 4.94 -34.43 21.45
N LYS A 36 4.83 -34.96 22.69
CA LYS A 36 3.68 -34.68 23.57
C LYS A 36 3.56 -33.20 23.94
N VAL A 37 4.68 -32.52 24.17
CA VAL A 37 4.68 -31.07 24.44
C VAL A 37 4.24 -30.28 23.21
N ILE A 38 4.75 -30.63 22.03
CA ILE A 38 4.37 -30.02 20.75
C ILE A 38 2.88 -30.20 20.51
N GLU A 39 2.38 -31.43 20.61
CA GLU A 39 0.96 -31.76 20.40
C GLU A 39 0.06 -30.99 21.36
N ARG A 40 0.38 -30.99 22.66
CA ARG A 40 -0.37 -30.21 23.66
C ARG A 40 -0.41 -28.73 23.32
N ASN A 41 0.72 -28.16 22.88
CA ASN A 41 0.79 -26.74 22.54
C ASN A 41 0.06 -26.43 21.22
N ALA A 42 0.10 -27.33 20.24
CA ALA A 42 -0.66 -27.20 19.00
C ALA A 42 -2.17 -27.19 19.26
N ASN A 43 -2.67 -28.12 20.09
CA ASN A 43 -4.07 -28.17 20.47
C ASN A 43 -4.52 -26.89 21.21
N LYS A 44 -3.71 -26.41 22.17
CA LYS A 44 -3.97 -25.13 22.86
C LYS A 44 -3.98 -23.93 21.92
N LEU A 45 -3.11 -23.93 20.91
CA LEU A 45 -3.08 -22.85 19.93
C LEU A 45 -4.38 -22.81 19.11
N ASP A 46 -4.93 -23.97 18.76
CA ASP A 46 -6.20 -24.06 18.04
C ASP A 46 -7.39 -23.67 18.93
N GLU A 47 -7.40 -24.06 20.21
CA GLU A 47 -8.36 -23.57 21.21
C GLU A 47 -8.32 -22.03 21.30
N PHE A 48 -7.14 -21.43 21.46
CA PHE A 48 -6.99 -19.98 21.51
C PHE A 48 -7.45 -19.27 20.24
N LYS A 49 -7.25 -19.87 19.06
CA LYS A 49 -7.75 -19.30 17.80
C LYS A 49 -9.28 -19.24 17.78
N GLU A 50 -9.94 -20.32 18.20
CA GLU A 50 -11.41 -20.35 18.27
C GLU A 50 -11.95 -19.40 19.33
N GLU A 51 -11.32 -19.33 20.52
CA GLU A 51 -11.68 -18.35 21.53
C GLU A 51 -11.53 -16.91 21.01
N LEU A 52 -10.41 -16.57 20.36
CA LEU A 52 -10.21 -15.25 19.78
C LEU A 52 -11.27 -14.90 18.73
N LYS A 53 -11.63 -15.87 17.88
CA LYS A 53 -12.69 -15.70 16.88
C LYS A 53 -14.04 -15.42 17.56
N ASN A 54 -14.38 -16.18 18.59
CA ASN A 54 -15.62 -16.00 19.36
C ASN A 54 -15.66 -14.64 20.04
N HIS A 55 -14.59 -14.23 20.74
CA HIS A 55 -14.53 -12.92 21.40
C HIS A 55 -14.61 -11.76 20.40
N ARG A 56 -13.98 -11.88 19.22
CA ARG A 56 -14.13 -10.88 18.14
C ARG A 56 -15.57 -10.79 17.65
N GLN A 57 -16.24 -11.93 17.48
CA GLN A 57 -17.65 -11.94 17.07
C GLN A 57 -18.55 -11.34 18.16
N MET A 58 -18.32 -11.66 19.43
CA MET A 58 -19.05 -11.06 20.55
C MET A 58 -18.86 -9.55 20.60
N LEU A 59 -17.62 -9.08 20.43
CA LEU A 59 -17.32 -7.65 20.39
C LEU A 59 -18.02 -6.96 19.21
N LYS A 60 -17.99 -7.58 18.04
CA LYS A 60 -18.71 -7.08 16.87
C LYS A 60 -20.21 -6.99 17.13
N ASN A 61 -20.81 -8.07 17.65
CA ASN A 61 -22.24 -8.10 17.99
C ASN A 61 -22.60 -7.06 19.05
N TYR A 62 -21.71 -6.76 20.00
CA TYR A 62 -21.95 -5.74 21.01
C TYR A 62 -22.20 -4.36 20.37
N PHE A 63 -21.34 -3.97 19.43
CA PHE A 63 -21.51 -2.71 18.71
C PHE A 63 -22.67 -2.73 17.72
N GLU A 64 -22.87 -3.83 16.99
CA GLU A 64 -23.98 -3.94 16.02
C GLU A 64 -25.37 -3.88 16.67
N ASN A 65 -25.48 -4.27 17.95
CA ASN A 65 -26.73 -4.21 18.70
C ASN A 65 -26.89 -2.92 19.52
N ASP A 66 -25.91 -2.02 19.49
CA ASP A 66 -26.01 -0.74 20.19
C ASP A 66 -26.93 0.21 19.38
N VAL A 67 -28.13 0.43 19.93
CA VAL A 67 -29.16 1.25 19.30
C VAL A 67 -28.71 2.71 19.15
N GLN A 68 -27.97 3.25 20.14
CA GLN A 68 -27.50 4.63 20.08
C GLN A 68 -26.44 4.83 19.00
N LEU A 69 -25.53 3.87 18.85
CA LEU A 69 -24.53 3.87 17.79
C LEU A 69 -25.21 3.80 16.42
N ALA A 70 -26.16 2.89 16.23
CA ALA A 70 -26.92 2.76 14.99
C ALA A 70 -27.67 4.07 14.62
N GLU A 71 -28.32 4.71 15.59
CA GLU A 71 -29.01 5.99 15.39
C GLU A 71 -28.02 7.11 14.99
N VAL A 72 -26.86 7.20 15.62
CA VAL A 72 -25.83 8.19 15.29
C VAL A 72 -25.23 7.93 13.91
N GLU A 73 -24.99 6.67 13.55
CA GLU A 73 -24.51 6.29 12.22
C GLU A 73 -25.53 6.64 11.13
N GLU A 74 -26.82 6.38 11.36
CA GLU A 74 -27.89 6.75 10.44
C GLU A 74 -27.97 8.27 10.27
N GLN A 75 -27.94 9.04 11.36
CA GLN A 75 -27.91 10.51 11.31
C GLN A 75 -26.69 11.05 10.56
N ALA A 76 -25.53 10.42 10.71
CA ALA A 76 -24.32 10.79 9.98
C ALA A 76 -24.46 10.53 8.47
N ILE A 77 -25.01 9.38 8.08
CA ILE A 77 -25.30 9.04 6.69
C ILE A 77 -26.30 10.04 6.10
N GLU A 78 -27.39 10.32 6.80
CA GLU A 78 -28.41 11.28 6.36
C GLU A 78 -27.81 12.69 6.20
N SER A 79 -27.02 13.15 7.16
CA SER A 79 -26.33 14.44 7.11
C SER A 79 -25.37 14.51 5.91
N LYS A 80 -24.62 13.45 5.65
CA LYS A 80 -23.73 13.37 4.49
C LYS A 80 -24.51 13.44 3.17
N ASN A 81 -25.66 12.78 3.11
CA ASN A 81 -26.55 12.82 1.94
C ASN A 81 -27.11 14.24 1.75
N LYS A 82 -27.58 14.90 2.81
CA LYS A 82 -28.06 16.30 2.77
C LYS A 82 -26.97 17.27 2.27
N VAL A 83 -25.73 17.12 2.74
CA VAL A 83 -24.60 17.93 2.26
C VAL A 83 -24.35 17.69 0.77
N LYS A 84 -24.37 16.43 0.34
CA LYS A 84 -24.17 16.07 -1.08
C LYS A 84 -25.27 16.66 -1.96
N GLU A 85 -26.53 16.54 -1.54
CA GLU A 85 -27.68 17.10 -2.23
C GLU A 85 -27.60 18.63 -2.30
N ARG A 86 -27.30 19.31 -1.19
CA ARG A 86 -27.15 20.78 -1.20
C ARG A 86 -26.02 21.24 -2.10
N LYS A 87 -24.88 20.55 -2.10
CA LYS A 87 -23.77 20.85 -3.04
C LYS A 87 -24.20 20.65 -4.50
N SER A 88 -24.93 19.58 -4.79
CA SER A 88 -25.46 19.34 -6.13
C SER A 88 -26.45 20.43 -6.54
N GLY A 89 -27.33 20.85 -5.64
CA GLY A 89 -28.26 21.95 -5.88
C GLY A 89 -27.55 23.27 -6.14
N LEU A 90 -26.54 23.61 -5.33
CA LEU A 90 -25.71 24.81 -5.51
C LEU A 90 -25.04 24.84 -6.89
N GLN A 91 -24.59 23.69 -7.41
CA GLN A 91 -23.98 23.62 -8.74
C GLN A 91 -24.95 23.94 -9.88
N LEU A 92 -26.24 23.78 -9.66
CA LEU A 92 -27.30 24.07 -10.62
C LEU A 92 -27.86 25.50 -10.47
N GLU A 93 -27.49 26.23 -9.40
CA GLU A 93 -27.94 27.60 -9.22
C GLU A 93 -27.41 28.49 -10.36
N PRO A 94 -28.25 29.35 -10.96
CA PRO A 94 -27.87 30.11 -12.15
C PRO A 94 -26.57 30.90 -12.00
N GLN A 95 -26.34 31.52 -10.84
CA GLN A 95 -25.12 32.29 -10.56
C GLN A 95 -23.86 31.41 -10.58
N VAL A 96 -23.95 30.16 -10.14
CA VAL A 96 -22.84 29.21 -10.13
C VAL A 96 -22.59 28.68 -11.54
N VAL A 97 -23.64 28.38 -12.29
CA VAL A 97 -23.54 27.99 -13.70
C VAL A 97 -22.89 29.10 -14.54
N ASP A 98 -23.34 30.34 -14.37
CA ASP A 98 -22.76 31.51 -15.05
C ASP A 98 -21.28 31.68 -14.70
N LEU A 99 -20.91 31.47 -13.44
CA LEU A 99 -19.51 31.52 -13.01
C LEU A 99 -18.68 30.42 -13.66
N GLN A 100 -19.21 29.19 -13.76
CA GLN A 100 -18.52 28.08 -14.44
C GLN A 100 -18.30 28.37 -15.93
N ILE A 101 -19.29 28.95 -16.60
CA ILE A 101 -19.18 29.36 -18.00
C ILE A 101 -18.08 30.42 -18.13
N LYS A 102 -18.10 31.48 -17.30
CA LYS A 102 -17.05 32.51 -17.31
C LYS A 102 -15.65 31.95 -17.06
N ILE A 103 -15.51 31.01 -16.12
CA ILE A 103 -14.24 30.33 -15.85
C ILE A 103 -13.77 29.57 -17.09
N LYS A 104 -14.68 28.85 -17.77
CA LYS A 104 -14.34 28.10 -18.98
C LYS A 104 -13.89 29.03 -20.10
N GLU A 105 -14.64 30.10 -20.35
CA GLU A 105 -14.28 31.11 -21.35
C GLU A 105 -12.93 31.78 -21.05
N LEU A 106 -12.66 32.12 -19.78
CA LEU A 106 -11.38 32.71 -19.38
C LEU A 106 -10.22 31.75 -19.64
N ARG A 107 -10.39 30.45 -19.39
CA ARG A 107 -9.36 29.43 -19.70
C ARG A 107 -9.12 29.28 -21.19
N GLU A 108 -10.17 29.35 -22.01
CA GLU A 108 -10.04 29.31 -23.47
C GLU A 108 -9.28 30.55 -23.97
N ARG A 109 -9.67 31.76 -23.52
CA ARG A 109 -8.96 33.01 -23.84
C ARG A 109 -7.51 33.01 -23.36
N GLU A 110 -7.24 32.49 -22.16
CA GLU A 110 -5.88 32.35 -21.62
C GLU A 110 -5.03 31.48 -22.56
N LYS A 111 -5.55 30.33 -22.98
CA LYS A 111 -4.84 29.41 -23.87
C LYS A 111 -4.54 30.04 -25.23
N GLU A 112 -5.53 30.67 -25.85
CA GLU A 112 -5.35 31.37 -27.13
C GLU A 112 -4.30 32.48 -27.03
N THR A 113 -4.35 33.26 -25.93
CA THR A 113 -3.38 34.32 -25.66
C THR A 113 -1.97 33.75 -25.46
N GLN A 114 -1.83 32.64 -24.72
CA GLN A 114 -0.55 31.96 -24.52
C GLN A 114 0.03 31.40 -25.82
N GLU A 115 -0.81 30.79 -26.68
CA GLU A 115 -0.38 30.29 -27.99
C GLU A 115 0.08 31.43 -28.90
N SER A 116 -0.69 32.52 -28.95
CA SER A 116 -0.33 33.74 -29.67
C SER A 116 0.99 34.32 -29.15
N LEU A 117 1.12 34.51 -27.84
CA LEU A 117 2.33 35.04 -27.21
C LEU A 117 3.54 34.15 -27.49
N SER A 118 3.41 32.82 -27.38
CA SER A 118 4.47 31.87 -27.70
C SER A 118 4.99 32.05 -29.13
N ASN A 119 4.07 32.16 -30.11
CA ASN A 119 4.44 32.39 -31.51
C ASN A 119 5.22 33.71 -31.67
N HIS A 120 4.78 34.78 -31.01
CA HIS A 120 5.48 36.07 -31.04
C HIS A 120 6.87 35.98 -30.40
N LEU A 121 7.01 35.31 -29.26
CA LEU A 121 8.28 35.14 -28.56
C LEU A 121 9.30 34.30 -29.36
N VAL A 122 8.83 33.28 -30.07
CA VAL A 122 9.66 32.50 -31.00
C VAL A 122 10.15 33.38 -32.16
N ASN A 123 9.26 34.18 -32.75
CA ASN A 123 9.63 35.09 -33.84
C ASN A 123 10.60 36.19 -33.35
N HIS A 124 10.36 36.76 -32.17
CA HIS A 124 11.28 37.71 -31.54
C HIS A 124 12.68 37.10 -31.41
N TYR A 125 12.78 35.89 -30.83
CA TYR A 125 14.07 35.20 -30.69
C TYR A 125 14.76 34.98 -32.05
N ARG A 126 14.01 34.59 -33.10
CA ARG A 126 14.57 34.42 -34.45
C ARG A 126 15.13 35.71 -35.04
N MET A 127 14.57 36.87 -34.69
CA MET A 127 14.99 38.17 -35.22
C MET A 127 16.12 38.80 -34.42
N THR A 128 16.08 38.70 -33.09
CA THR A 128 16.99 39.42 -32.18
C THR A 128 18.05 38.52 -31.56
N ASN A 129 17.86 37.20 -31.61
CA ASN A 129 18.63 36.21 -30.86
C ASN A 129 18.65 36.48 -29.33
N SER A 130 17.68 37.24 -28.83
CA SER A 130 17.50 37.57 -27.42
C SER A 130 16.34 36.79 -26.80
N THR A 131 16.51 36.38 -25.55
CA THR A 131 15.49 35.72 -24.72
C THR A 131 14.93 36.66 -23.65
N SER A 132 15.11 37.97 -23.81
CA SER A 132 14.49 38.99 -22.97
C SER A 132 13.85 40.09 -23.82
N PHE A 133 12.83 40.75 -23.27
CA PHE A 133 12.20 41.94 -23.83
C PHE A 133 11.88 42.95 -22.74
N ASP A 134 11.90 44.23 -23.09
CA ASP A 134 11.58 45.31 -22.16
C ASP A 134 10.07 45.63 -22.21
N THR A 135 9.48 45.89 -21.06
CA THR A 135 8.07 46.25 -20.91
C THR A 135 7.89 47.76 -20.97
N SER A 136 6.65 48.20 -21.22
CA SER A 136 6.28 49.62 -21.19
C SER A 136 6.58 50.30 -19.85
N ASP A 137 6.64 49.50 -18.79
CA ASP A 137 6.81 49.99 -17.41
C ASP A 137 8.30 50.05 -17.02
N GLY A 138 9.21 49.71 -17.95
CA GLY A 138 10.65 49.78 -17.76
C GLY A 138 11.28 48.52 -17.17
N ASP A 139 10.49 47.47 -16.95
CA ASP A 139 11.00 46.17 -16.50
C ASP A 139 11.52 45.35 -17.70
N GLN A 140 12.47 44.45 -17.43
CA GLN A 140 12.90 43.46 -18.41
C GLN A 140 12.37 42.09 -18.04
N TRP A 141 11.68 41.44 -18.98
CA TRP A 141 11.12 40.10 -18.81
C TRP A 141 11.93 39.09 -19.60
N GLU A 142 12.32 38.00 -18.94
CA GLU A 142 12.99 36.87 -19.58
C GLU A 142 12.00 35.76 -19.95
N TYR A 143 12.24 35.09 -21.07
CA TYR A 143 11.43 33.96 -21.53
C TYR A 143 12.30 32.83 -22.05
N ARG A 144 11.72 31.63 -22.15
CA ARG A 144 12.40 30.45 -22.69
C ARG A 144 11.66 29.93 -23.92
N VAL A 145 12.39 29.71 -25.00
CA VAL A 145 11.88 28.99 -26.17
C VAL A 145 11.94 27.48 -25.89
N GLN A 146 10.80 26.80 -25.87
CA GLN A 146 10.72 25.35 -25.69
C GLN A 146 10.08 24.70 -26.92
N ALA A 147 10.76 23.73 -27.52
CA ALA A 147 10.16 22.78 -28.46
C ALA A 147 9.65 21.55 -27.69
N LYS A 148 8.41 21.11 -27.93
CA LYS A 148 7.84 19.89 -27.35
C LYS A 148 7.45 18.91 -28.45
N ILE A 149 7.83 17.65 -28.29
CA ILE A 149 7.42 16.53 -29.15
C ILE A 149 6.07 16.00 -28.64
N LYS A 150 5.09 15.78 -29.53
CA LYS A 150 3.83 15.11 -29.16
C LYS A 150 4.06 13.61 -28.98
N ALA A 151 3.39 13.00 -28.01
CA ALA A 151 3.48 11.56 -27.75
C ALA A 151 3.11 10.74 -29.00
N LYS A 152 3.83 9.63 -29.26
CA LYS A 152 3.50 8.72 -30.37
C LYS A 152 2.12 8.08 -30.14
N PRO A 153 1.24 8.02 -31.14
CA PRO A 153 -0.02 7.30 -31.01
C PRO A 153 0.24 5.81 -30.76
N LYS A 154 -0.44 5.21 -29.77
CA LYS A 154 -0.44 3.76 -29.56
C LYS A 154 -1.06 3.11 -30.79
N ARG A 155 -0.29 2.27 -31.48
CA ARG A 155 -0.84 1.36 -32.50
C ARG A 155 -1.69 0.32 -31.76
N SER A 156 -2.99 0.30 -32.03
CA SER A 156 -3.93 -0.75 -31.62
C SER A 156 -3.70 -2.02 -32.43
#